data_AF-A0A7H8IJ27-F1
#
_entry.id   AF-A0A7H8IJ27-F1
#
_cell.length_a   1.000
_cell.length_b   1.000
_cell.length_c   1.000
_cell.angle_alpha   90.00
_cell.angle_beta   90.00
_cell.angle_gamma   90.00
#
_symmetry.space_group_name_H-M   'P 1'
#
loop_
_entity.id
_entity.type
_entity.pdbx_description
1 polymer ?
#
loop_
_entity_poly.entity_id
_entity_poly.type
_entity_poly.pdbx_seq_one_letter_code
_entity_poly.pdbx_strand_id
1 'polypeptide(L)'
;MSSAHTTAGRRLVILGVAASDCHVVANQLIAYALRGQGFEVVNLGACTPVEEFARAYREHPEAEAILIGSLNGHVHEDLRDLPEARRSGRIGCPVVVGGNLSVGSVKDPSAVSRLYDLGVDRIVEDPDDLPAVLDRLRATRAEVARVERSLVS
;
A
#
# COMPACT_ATOMS: atom_id res chain seq x y z
N MET A 1 31.23 -1.17 -24.54
CA MET A 1 30.03 -2.03 -24.53
C MET A 1 29.01 -1.37 -23.62
N SER A 2 28.05 -0.67 -24.21
CA SER A 2 26.96 0.01 -23.50
C SER A 2 26.13 -1.02 -22.74
N SER A 3 26.12 -0.95 -21.43
CA SER A 3 25.04 -1.54 -20.64
C SER A 3 24.05 -0.42 -20.37
N ALA A 4 22.98 -0.38 -21.17
CA ALA A 4 21.80 0.37 -20.83
C ALA A 4 21.19 -0.31 -19.59
N HIS A 5 21.64 0.10 -18.42
CA HIS A 5 20.91 -0.20 -17.19
C HIS A 5 19.65 0.65 -17.27
N THR A 6 18.59 0.10 -17.86
CA THR A 6 17.25 0.63 -17.72
C THR A 6 17.07 0.86 -16.24
N THR A 7 16.90 2.11 -15.82
CA THR A 7 16.63 2.49 -14.45
C THR A 7 15.27 1.89 -14.08
N ALA A 8 15.25 0.60 -13.77
CA ALA A 8 14.17 -0.04 -13.07
C ALA A 8 14.22 0.60 -11.67
N GLY A 9 13.51 1.72 -11.53
CA GLY A 9 13.49 2.51 -10.31
C GLY A 9 13.30 1.62 -9.09
N ARG A 10 14.01 1.97 -8.03
CA ARG A 10 14.01 1.32 -6.71
C ARG A 10 12.59 0.99 -6.29
N ARG A 11 12.27 -0.30 -6.09
CA ARG A 11 10.90 -0.74 -5.78
C ARG A 11 10.64 -0.63 -4.29
N LEU A 12 10.37 0.59 -3.82
CA LEU A 12 10.11 0.84 -2.40
C LEU A 12 8.62 0.73 -2.10
N VAL A 13 8.28 0.04 -1.02
CA VAL A 13 6.94 0.01 -0.45
C VAL A 13 7.00 0.35 1.04
N ILE A 14 5.99 1.07 1.50
CA ILE A 14 5.80 1.37 2.92
C ILE A 14 4.82 0.33 3.46
N LEU A 15 5.18 -0.36 4.52
CA LEU A 15 4.39 -1.44 5.10
C LEU A 15 4.10 -1.12 6.57
N GLY A 16 2.87 -1.32 7.00
CA GLY A 16 2.50 -1.21 8.41
C GLY A 16 1.25 -2.02 8.71
N VAL A 17 0.99 -2.26 9.99
CA VAL A 17 -0.24 -2.90 10.47
C VAL A 17 -1.11 -1.83 11.15
N ALA A 18 -2.42 -1.89 10.91
CA ALA A 18 -3.38 -0.94 11.45
C ALA A 18 -3.31 -0.84 12.99
N ALA A 19 -3.73 0.31 13.52
CA ALA A 19 -3.61 0.72 14.92
C ALA A 19 -4.03 -0.36 15.93
N SER A 20 -5.06 -1.14 15.58
CA SER A 20 -5.71 -2.07 16.49
C SER A 20 -5.11 -3.51 16.50
N ASP A 21 -4.01 -3.77 15.78
CA ASP A 21 -3.48 -5.13 15.57
C ASP A 21 -2.01 -5.27 16.04
N CYS A 22 -1.77 -6.15 17.00
CA CYS A 22 -0.44 -6.44 17.56
C CYS A 22 0.27 -7.63 16.91
N HIS A 23 -0.31 -8.26 15.87
CA HIS A 23 0.27 -9.42 15.19
C HIS A 23 1.43 -9.01 14.26
N VAL A 24 2.62 -8.85 14.83
CA VAL A 24 3.83 -8.47 14.10
C VAL A 24 4.40 -9.55 13.17
N VAL A 25 4.04 -10.83 13.40
CA VAL A 25 4.64 -11.97 12.70
C VAL A 25 4.27 -11.98 11.21
N ALA A 26 2.99 -11.79 10.89
CA ALA A 26 2.54 -11.75 9.49
C ALA A 26 3.18 -10.57 8.74
N ASN A 27 3.29 -9.42 9.40
CA ASN A 27 3.92 -8.23 8.85
C ASN A 27 5.42 -8.44 8.54
N GLN A 28 6.14 -9.11 9.44
CA GLN A 28 7.54 -9.47 9.24
C GLN A 28 7.73 -10.49 8.12
N LEU A 29 6.83 -11.47 7.99
CA LEU A 29 6.86 -12.45 6.91
C LEU A 29 6.63 -11.79 5.55
N ILE A 30 5.65 -10.89 5.44
CA ILE A 30 5.38 -10.12 4.21
C ILE A 30 6.59 -9.25 3.86
N ALA A 31 7.16 -8.54 4.84
CA ALA A 31 8.36 -7.74 4.61
C ALA A 31 9.53 -8.60 4.12
N TYR A 32 9.72 -9.80 4.69
CA TYR A 32 10.75 -10.73 4.28
C TYR A 32 10.53 -11.27 2.86
N ALA A 33 9.30 -11.68 2.53
CA ALA A 33 8.94 -12.16 1.19
C ALA A 33 9.17 -11.09 0.12
N LEU A 34 8.71 -9.86 0.36
CA LEU A 34 8.90 -8.73 -0.56
C LEU A 34 10.39 -8.39 -0.73
N ARG A 35 11.17 -8.36 0.36
CA ARG A 35 12.62 -8.18 0.29
C ARG A 35 13.31 -9.29 -0.51
N GLY A 36 12.85 -10.54 -0.36
CA GLY A 36 13.32 -11.67 -1.15
C GLY A 36 13.07 -11.52 -2.66
N GLN A 37 12.05 -10.75 -3.04
CA GLN A 37 11.73 -10.41 -4.42
C GLN A 37 12.39 -9.10 -4.91
N GLY A 38 13.29 -8.51 -4.12
CA GLY A 38 14.03 -7.30 -4.49
C GLY A 38 13.29 -5.99 -4.22
N PHE A 39 12.20 -6.02 -3.43
CA PHE A 39 11.55 -4.80 -2.95
C PHE A 39 12.29 -4.24 -1.74
N GLU A 40 12.33 -2.92 -1.66
CA GLU A 40 12.70 -2.22 -0.44
C GLU A 40 11.46 -1.98 0.41
N VAL A 41 11.50 -2.42 1.66
CA VAL A 41 10.34 -2.38 2.56
C VAL A 41 10.66 -1.50 3.75
N VAL A 42 9.98 -0.36 3.83
CA VAL A 42 9.94 0.53 5.00
C VAL A 42 8.83 0.03 5.90
N ASN A 43 9.20 -0.79 6.89
CA ASN A 43 8.24 -1.37 7.83
C ASN A 43 8.07 -0.44 9.04
N LEU A 44 6.88 0.16 9.17
CA LEU A 44 6.48 1.04 10.27
C LEU A 44 6.05 0.26 11.53
N GLY A 45 5.92 -1.05 11.42
CA GLY A 45 5.58 -1.94 12.52
C GLY A 45 4.08 -2.14 12.67
N ALA A 46 3.68 -2.41 13.91
CA ALA A 46 2.29 -2.57 14.29
C ALA A 46 1.74 -1.29 14.91
N CYS A 47 0.41 -1.21 15.01
CA CYS A 47 -0.28 -0.08 15.60
C CYS A 47 -0.03 1.27 14.89
N THR A 48 0.12 1.27 13.56
CA THR A 48 0.53 2.45 12.78
C THR A 48 -0.69 3.30 12.37
N PRO A 49 -0.79 4.58 12.81
CA PRO A 49 -1.86 5.49 12.37
C PRO A 49 -1.59 6.07 10.97
N VAL A 50 -2.63 6.59 10.32
CA VAL A 50 -2.54 7.24 8.98
C VAL A 50 -1.48 8.35 8.94
N GLU A 51 -1.33 9.12 10.02
CA GLU A 51 -0.33 10.19 10.12
C GLU A 51 1.11 9.66 9.99
N GLU A 52 1.36 8.45 10.48
CA GLU A 52 2.68 7.81 10.38
C GLU A 52 2.94 7.29 8.96
N PHE A 53 1.93 6.74 8.29
CA PHE A 53 2.01 6.42 6.87
C PHE A 53 2.27 7.68 6.01
N ALA A 54 1.58 8.79 6.31
CA ALA A 54 1.79 10.06 5.64
C ALA A 54 3.21 10.62 5.86
N ARG A 55 3.72 10.51 7.10
CA ARG A 55 5.10 10.89 7.42
C ARG A 55 6.11 10.04 6.65
N ALA A 56 5.93 8.72 6.65
CA ALA A 56 6.79 7.79 5.92
C ALA A 56 6.77 8.06 4.42
N TYR A 57 5.60 8.37 3.84
CA TYR A 57 5.50 8.75 2.43
C TYR A 57 6.19 10.08 2.13
N ARG A 58 6.14 11.04 3.05
CA ARG A 58 6.89 12.31 2.90
C ARG A 58 8.41 12.09 2.94
N GLU A 59 8.88 11.13 3.73
CA GLU A 59 10.30 10.74 3.79
C GLU A 59 10.71 9.89 2.58
N HIS A 60 9.76 9.16 1.99
CA HIS A 60 9.94 8.29 0.84
C HIS A 60 8.92 8.57 -0.28
N PRO A 61 8.97 9.76 -0.92
CA PRO A 61 8.01 10.13 -1.96
C PRO A 61 8.09 9.23 -3.21
N GLU A 62 9.18 8.48 -3.36
CA GLU A 62 9.38 7.47 -4.39
C GLU A 62 8.65 6.13 -4.13
N ALA A 63 7.97 5.98 -2.99
CA ALA A 63 7.23 4.77 -2.67
C ALA A 63 6.23 4.40 -3.78
N GLU A 64 6.28 3.14 -4.23
CA GLU A 64 5.37 2.60 -5.23
C GLU A 64 3.95 2.45 -4.66
N ALA A 65 3.83 2.04 -3.40
CA ALA A 65 2.57 1.88 -2.69
C ALA A 65 2.76 1.88 -1.16
N ILE A 66 1.66 2.15 -0.45
CA ILE A 66 1.51 1.90 0.99
C ILE A 66 0.71 0.62 1.17
N LEU A 67 1.24 -0.32 1.95
CA LEU A 67 0.66 -1.60 2.29
C LEU A 67 0.20 -1.56 3.75
N ILE A 68 -1.08 -1.79 3.99
CA ILE A 68 -1.69 -1.73 5.33
C ILE A 68 -2.29 -3.09 5.67
N GLY A 69 -1.70 -3.78 6.65
CA GLY A 69 -2.22 -5.03 7.19
C GLY A 69 -3.33 -4.80 8.22
N SER A 70 -4.42 -5.57 8.16
CA SER A 70 -5.42 -5.64 9.24
C SER A 70 -6.01 -7.04 9.36
N LEU A 71 -5.98 -7.61 10.57
CA LEU A 71 -6.59 -8.92 10.89
C LEU A 71 -7.81 -8.80 11.80
N ASN A 72 -8.21 -7.60 12.20
CA ASN A 72 -9.15 -7.35 13.29
C ASN A 72 -10.47 -6.70 12.86
N GLY A 73 -10.68 -6.47 11.56
CA GLY A 73 -11.94 -5.94 11.03
C GLY A 73 -12.23 -4.46 11.34
N HIS A 74 -11.38 -3.78 12.12
CA HIS A 74 -11.53 -2.35 12.48
C HIS A 74 -10.81 -1.39 11.53
N VAL A 75 -10.29 -1.88 10.41
CA VAL A 75 -9.53 -1.09 9.43
C VAL A 75 -10.26 0.17 8.94
N HIS A 76 -11.59 0.18 8.95
CA HIS A 76 -12.37 1.36 8.60
C HIS A 76 -12.18 2.53 9.57
N GLU A 77 -12.15 2.26 10.88
CA GLU A 77 -11.93 3.30 11.90
C GLU A 77 -10.48 3.78 11.87
N ASP A 78 -9.54 2.86 11.69
CA ASP A 78 -8.11 3.16 11.63
C ASP A 78 -7.74 3.99 10.37
N LEU A 79 -8.49 3.84 9.27
CA LEU A 79 -8.28 4.56 8.00
C LEU A 79 -9.20 5.76 7.79
N ARG A 80 -9.96 6.18 8.80
CA ARG A 80 -10.90 7.32 8.69
C ARG A 80 -10.23 8.63 8.21
N ASP A 81 -8.95 8.79 8.50
CA ASP A 81 -8.17 9.99 8.16
C ASP A 81 -7.47 9.86 6.79
N LEU A 82 -7.53 8.70 6.15
CA LEU A 82 -6.93 8.45 4.83
C LEU A 82 -7.51 9.37 3.74
N PRO A 83 -8.84 9.59 3.63
CA PRO A 83 -9.39 10.54 2.67
C PRO A 83 -8.82 11.94 2.80
N GLU A 84 -8.64 12.41 4.04
CA GLU A 84 -8.07 13.73 4.33
C GLU A 84 -6.58 13.78 3.96
N ALA A 85 -5.82 12.75 4.31
CA ALA A 85 -4.41 12.63 3.94
C ALA A 85 -4.20 12.63 2.42
N ARG A 86 -5.09 11.96 1.66
CA ARG A 86 -5.04 11.97 0.20
C ARG A 86 -5.45 13.33 -0.38
N ARG A 87 -6.56 13.91 0.08
CA ARG A 87 -7.03 15.23 -0.40
C ARG A 87 -6.02 16.35 -0.12
N SER A 88 -5.30 16.28 0.99
CA SER A 88 -4.23 17.22 1.33
C SER A 88 -2.89 16.95 0.63
N GLY A 89 -2.80 15.90 -0.20
CA GLY A 89 -1.57 15.52 -0.91
C GLY A 89 -0.50 14.87 -0.02
N ARG A 90 -0.82 14.57 1.24
CA ARG A 90 0.10 13.91 2.18
C ARG A 90 0.31 12.43 1.85
N ILE A 91 -0.62 11.82 1.11
CA ILE A 91 -0.48 10.48 0.53
C ILE A 91 -0.86 10.56 -0.95
N GLY A 92 0.14 10.41 -1.83
CA GLY A 92 -0.01 10.49 -3.28
C GLY A 92 0.20 9.16 -4.01
N CYS A 93 0.59 8.11 -3.29
CA CYS A 93 0.75 6.77 -3.87
C CYS A 93 -0.50 5.91 -3.64
N PRO A 94 -0.64 4.82 -4.41
CA PRO A 94 -1.67 3.82 -4.16
C PRO A 94 -1.61 3.23 -2.75
N VAL A 95 -2.77 3.05 -2.13
CA VAL A 95 -2.94 2.38 -0.84
C VAL A 95 -3.54 1.00 -1.07
N VAL A 96 -2.82 -0.02 -0.63
CA VAL A 96 -3.22 -1.42 -0.67
C VAL A 96 -3.48 -1.88 0.75
N VAL A 97 -4.68 -2.38 1.00
CA VAL A 97 -5.01 -3.02 2.28
C VAL A 97 -4.92 -4.52 2.09
N GLY A 98 -4.34 -5.22 3.06
CA GLY A 98 -4.34 -6.67 3.07
C GLY A 98 -4.49 -7.28 4.44
N GLY A 99 -4.62 -8.60 4.48
CA GLY A 99 -4.86 -9.37 5.69
C GLY A 99 -6.24 -10.02 5.72
N ASN A 100 -6.49 -10.78 6.79
CA ASN A 100 -7.72 -11.51 6.97
C ASN A 100 -8.84 -10.59 7.45
N LEU A 101 -9.51 -9.93 6.50
CA LEU A 101 -10.74 -9.18 6.75
C LEU A 101 -11.89 -10.07 7.27
N SER A 102 -11.72 -11.40 7.34
CA SER A 102 -12.74 -12.35 7.81
C SER A 102 -12.71 -12.66 9.31
N VAL A 103 -11.75 -12.16 10.09
CA VAL A 103 -11.74 -12.38 11.56
C VAL A 103 -12.60 -11.31 12.24
N GLY A 104 -13.91 -11.48 12.12
CA GLY A 104 -14.88 -10.53 12.68
C GLY A 104 -16.27 -10.65 12.11
N SER A 105 -16.67 -11.84 11.64
CA SER A 105 -18.00 -12.12 11.10
C SER A 105 -18.37 -11.34 9.83
N VAL A 106 -18.77 -12.11 8.83
CA VAL A 106 -19.39 -11.67 7.57
C VAL A 106 -18.40 -11.12 6.56
N LYS A 107 -18.31 -11.82 5.41
CA LYS A 107 -17.93 -11.26 4.12
C LYS A 107 -18.93 -10.17 3.76
N ASP A 108 -18.92 -9.06 4.49
CA ASP A 108 -19.85 -7.97 4.30
C ASP A 108 -19.34 -7.17 3.10
N PRO A 109 -20.02 -7.24 1.94
CA PRO A 109 -19.61 -6.47 0.78
C PRO A 109 -19.61 -4.96 1.07
N SER A 110 -20.35 -4.52 2.10
CA SER A 110 -20.34 -3.14 2.55
C SER A 110 -19.06 -2.76 3.29
N ALA A 111 -18.37 -3.68 3.97
CA ALA A 111 -17.08 -3.38 4.59
C ALA A 111 -16.00 -3.12 3.53
N VAL A 112 -15.99 -3.95 2.48
CA VAL A 112 -15.12 -3.77 1.31
C VAL A 112 -15.45 -2.46 0.57
N SER A 113 -16.73 -2.19 0.32
CA SER A 113 -17.16 -0.94 -0.32
C SER A 113 -16.70 0.29 0.46
N ARG A 114 -16.87 0.29 1.79
CA ARG A 114 -16.46 1.42 2.63
C ARG A 114 -14.96 1.67 2.58
N LEU A 115 -14.12 0.64 2.43
CA LEU A 115 -12.67 0.82 2.27
C LEU A 115 -12.33 1.54 0.97
N TYR A 116 -13.00 1.16 -0.13
CA TYR A 116 -12.86 1.89 -1.39
C TYR A 116 -13.34 3.34 -1.26
N ASP A 117 -14.45 3.59 -0.55
CA ASP A 117 -14.97 4.93 -0.29
C ASP A 117 -14.00 5.79 0.55
N LEU A 118 -13.19 5.16 1.42
CA LEU A 118 -12.13 5.82 2.17
C LEU A 118 -10.88 6.14 1.32
N GLY A 119 -10.84 5.68 0.07
CA GLY A 119 -9.71 5.87 -0.82
C GLY A 119 -8.64 4.79 -0.69
N VAL A 120 -9.01 3.55 -0.40
CA VAL A 120 -8.16 2.37 -0.65
C VAL A 120 -8.22 2.03 -2.14
N ASP A 121 -7.08 1.79 -2.78
CA ASP A 121 -7.05 1.48 -4.23
C ASP A 121 -7.22 -0.02 -4.49
N ARG A 122 -6.65 -0.87 -3.62
CA ARG A 122 -6.65 -2.33 -3.78
C ARG A 122 -6.78 -3.03 -2.43
N ILE A 123 -7.47 -4.16 -2.44
CA ILE A 123 -7.60 -5.05 -1.28
C ILE A 123 -7.02 -6.40 -1.69
N VAL A 124 -6.16 -6.97 -0.85
CA VAL A 124 -5.42 -8.21 -1.11
C VAL A 124 -5.58 -9.14 0.08
N GLU A 125 -6.30 -10.25 -0.12
CA GLU A 125 -6.53 -11.24 0.94
C GLU A 125 -5.31 -12.14 1.14
N ASP A 126 -4.64 -12.52 0.04
CA ASP A 126 -3.47 -13.39 0.04
C ASP A 126 -2.19 -12.57 -0.17
N PRO A 127 -1.23 -12.58 0.77
CA PRO A 127 0.04 -11.87 0.60
C PRO A 127 0.84 -12.32 -0.63
N ASP A 128 0.63 -13.54 -1.15
CA ASP A 128 1.31 -14.03 -2.36
C ASP A 128 0.86 -13.28 -3.63
N ASP A 129 -0.31 -12.63 -3.61
CA ASP A 129 -0.80 -11.79 -4.71
C ASP A 129 -0.22 -10.35 -4.69
N LEU A 130 0.41 -9.93 -3.58
CA LEU A 130 0.97 -8.58 -3.45
C LEU A 130 1.93 -8.19 -4.58
N PRO A 131 2.91 -9.03 -4.99
CA PRO A 131 3.83 -8.69 -6.07
C PRO A 131 3.11 -8.40 -7.38
N ALA A 132 2.13 -9.23 -7.75
CA ALA A 132 1.34 -9.05 -8.97
C ALA A 132 0.50 -7.77 -8.93
N VAL A 133 -0.05 -7.43 -7.76
CA VAL A 133 -0.80 -6.18 -7.56
C VAL A 133 0.12 -4.97 -7.68
N LEU A 134 1.31 -5.02 -7.08
CA LEU A 134 2.32 -3.95 -7.18
C LEU A 134 2.79 -3.76 -8.63
N ASP A 135 3.03 -4.85 -9.36
CA ASP A 135 3.39 -4.79 -10.78
C ASP A 135 2.30 -4.09 -11.61
N ARG A 136 1.04 -4.43 -11.37
CA ARG A 136 -0.09 -3.81 -12.07
C ARG A 136 -0.25 -2.32 -11.72
N LEU A 137 -0.05 -1.95 -10.45
CA LEU A 137 -0.07 -0.54 -10.02
C LEU A 137 1.05 0.25 -10.68
N ARG A 138 2.26 -0.31 -10.76
CA ARG A 138 3.40 0.31 -11.43
C ARG A 138 3.13 0.49 -12.93
N ALA A 139 2.59 -0.52 -13.60
CA ALA A 139 2.23 -0.45 -15.02
C ALA A 139 1.20 0.67 -15.27
N THR A 140 0.17 0.75 -14.43
CA THR A 140 -0.87 1.79 -14.53
C THR A 140 -0.27 3.19 -14.36
N ARG A 141 0.60 3.41 -13.37
CA ARG A 141 1.28 4.71 -13.19
C ARG A 141 2.18 5.07 -14.37
N ALA A 142 2.89 4.09 -14.93
CA ALA A 142 3.73 4.31 -16.11
C ALA A 142 2.90 4.73 -17.34
N GLU A 143 1.72 4.15 -17.51
CA GLU A 143 0.78 4.50 -18.57
C GLU A 143 0.20 5.91 -18.40
N VAL A 144 -0.31 6.25 -17.21
CA VAL A 144 -0.81 7.60 -16.91
C VAL A 144 0.26 8.65 -17.17
N ALA A 145 1.47 8.44 -16.66
CA ALA A 145 2.58 9.37 -16.86
C ALA A 145 2.98 9.50 -18.35
N ARG A 146 2.79 8.44 -19.16
CA ARG A 146 3.03 8.49 -20.61
C ARG A 146 1.96 9.31 -21.32
N VAL A 147 0.70 9.15 -20.95
CA VAL A 147 -0.43 9.91 -21.53
C VAL A 147 -0.31 11.40 -21.19
N GLU A 148 0.00 11.75 -19.94
CA GLU A 148 0.20 13.15 -19.52
C GLU A 148 1.33 13.83 -20.31
N ARG A 149 2.46 13.12 -20.51
CA ARG A 149 3.56 13.62 -21.35
C ARG A 149 3.18 13.78 -22.83
N SER A 150 2.22 13.00 -23.32
CA SER A 150 1.75 13.10 -24.71
C SER A 150 0.75 14.23 -24.93
N LEU A 151 0.07 14.71 -23.88
CA LEU A 151 -0.92 15.79 -23.95
C LEU A 151 -0.32 17.20 -23.76
N VAL A 152 0.89 17.26 -23.21
CA VAL A 152 1.66 18.51 -23.01
C VAL A 152 2.66 18.76 -24.16
N SER A 153 2.72 17.85 -25.14
CA SER A 153 3.50 17.97 -26.39
C SER A 153 2.64 18.40 -27.57
#